data_AF-A0A086MXG8-F1
#
_entry.id   AF-A0A086MXG8-F1
#
_cell.length_a   1.000
_cell.length_b   1.000
_cell.length_c   1.000
_cell.angle_alpha   90.00
_cell.angle_beta   90.00
_cell.angle_gamma   90.00
#
_symmetry.space_group_name_H-M   'P 1'
#
loop_
_entity.id
_entity.type
_entity.pdbx_description
1 polymer ?
#
loop_
_entity_poly.entity_id
_entity_poly.type
_entity_poly.pdbx_seq_one_letter_code
_entity_poly.pdbx_strand_id
1 'polypeptide(L)'
;MSGVRTGFDSRTWTDNNSDNTSTYISLTGCSNGGQGAPVTNTELQLTRETSWYEPDENRGRHTFYCSNSASHYFGDQPSGSYHFTVTKIQGSTSGYYLKVNSVYTRY
;
A
#
# COMPACT_ATOMS: atom_id res chain seq x y z
N MET A 1 4.24 8.32 -4.79
CA MET A 1 2.80 8.71 -4.67
C MET A 1 2.73 10.20 -4.34
N SER A 2 1.97 11.01 -5.08
CA SER A 2 1.95 12.47 -4.87
C SER A 2 0.53 12.99 -4.58
N GLY A 3 0.22 13.25 -3.30
CA GLY A 3 -1.05 13.87 -2.91
C GLY A 3 -2.27 12.94 -3.08
N VAL A 4 -2.10 11.65 -2.80
CA VAL A 4 -3.17 10.66 -2.91
C VAL A 4 -4.12 10.72 -1.71
N ARG A 5 -5.32 10.17 -1.86
CA ARG A 5 -6.33 10.09 -0.80
C ARG A 5 -6.63 8.64 -0.47
N THR A 6 -7.40 8.43 0.59
CA THR A 6 -8.01 7.14 0.87
C THR A 6 -8.85 6.65 -0.31
N GLY A 7 -8.78 5.34 -0.59
CA GLY A 7 -9.31 4.73 -1.80
C GLY A 7 -8.39 4.81 -3.02
N PHE A 8 -7.17 5.36 -2.89
CA PHE A 8 -6.18 5.31 -3.96
C PHE A 8 -5.60 3.91 -4.09
N ASP A 9 -5.66 3.36 -5.29
CA ASP A 9 -4.99 2.12 -5.68
C ASP A 9 -3.65 2.41 -6.35
N SER A 10 -2.65 1.59 -6.02
CA SER A 10 -1.38 1.59 -6.73
C SER A 10 -1.54 1.07 -8.16
N ARG A 11 -0.46 1.17 -8.94
CA ARG A 11 -0.32 0.30 -10.11
C ARG A 11 -0.37 -1.17 -9.69
N THR A 12 -0.96 -2.00 -10.53
CA THR A 12 -0.93 -3.46 -10.38
C THR A 12 0.44 -4.00 -10.81
N TRP A 13 0.94 -5.02 -10.11
CA TRP A 13 2.10 -5.80 -10.50
C TRP A 13 1.77 -7.30 -10.46
N THR A 14 2.44 -8.09 -11.28
CA THR A 14 2.28 -9.54 -11.30
C THR A 14 3.42 -10.20 -10.53
N ASP A 15 3.06 -11.01 -9.54
CA ASP A 15 3.96 -11.90 -8.81
C ASP A 15 3.71 -13.33 -9.30
N ASN A 16 4.74 -13.98 -9.84
CA ASN A 16 4.63 -15.35 -10.33
C ASN A 16 4.89 -16.40 -9.23
N ASN A 17 5.32 -15.96 -8.04
CA ASN A 17 5.81 -16.79 -6.95
C ASN A 17 6.74 -17.92 -7.43
N SER A 18 7.73 -17.55 -8.24
CA SER A 18 8.69 -18.51 -8.82
C SER A 18 9.95 -18.68 -7.98
N ASP A 19 10.18 -17.79 -7.01
CA ASP A 19 11.42 -17.69 -6.24
C ASP A 19 11.20 -17.70 -4.71
N ASN A 20 9.96 -17.92 -4.25
CA ASN A 20 9.53 -17.83 -2.84
C ASN A 20 9.89 -16.47 -2.18
N THR A 21 10.00 -15.40 -2.97
CA THR A 21 10.26 -14.07 -2.42
C THR A 21 9.01 -13.55 -1.71
N SER A 22 9.14 -13.19 -0.43
CA SER A 22 8.02 -12.57 0.28
C SER A 22 7.67 -11.21 -0.30
N THR A 23 6.37 -10.97 -0.52
CA THR A 23 5.86 -9.66 -0.89
C THR A 23 6.17 -8.65 0.23
N TYR A 24 6.82 -7.56 -0.14
CA TYR A 24 7.30 -6.52 0.76
C TYR A 24 6.99 -5.15 0.18
N ILE A 25 6.45 -4.27 1.03
CA ILE A 25 6.18 -2.87 0.68
C ILE A 25 6.97 -1.97 1.62
N SER A 26 7.68 -0.99 1.07
CA SER A 26 8.38 0.05 1.80
C SER A 26 7.98 1.44 1.32
N LEU A 27 7.66 2.31 2.27
CA LEU A 27 7.29 3.70 2.07
C LEU A 27 8.38 4.59 2.65
N THR A 28 8.88 5.54 1.88
CA THR A 28 9.89 6.50 2.34
C THR A 28 9.43 7.92 2.07
N GLY A 29 9.67 8.82 3.04
CA GLY A 29 9.33 10.24 2.92
C GLY A 29 7.82 10.48 2.87
N CYS A 30 7.09 9.87 3.80
CA CYS A 30 5.67 10.10 3.97
C CYS A 30 5.42 11.51 4.55
N SER A 31 4.50 12.25 3.93
CA SER A 31 4.09 13.59 4.35
C SER A 31 2.68 13.86 3.86
N ASN A 32 2.13 15.02 4.21
CA ASN A 32 0.88 15.52 3.63
C ASN A 32 1.11 16.32 2.34
N GLY A 33 2.35 16.41 1.84
CA GLY A 33 2.69 17.22 0.67
C GLY A 33 2.44 18.72 0.82
N GLY A 34 2.36 19.24 2.05
CA GLY A 34 1.98 20.62 2.32
C GLY A 34 0.47 20.88 2.29
N GLN A 35 -0.35 19.83 2.20
CA GLN A 35 -1.81 19.92 2.15
C GLN A 35 -2.42 19.46 3.48
N GLY A 36 -3.02 20.39 4.23
CA GLY A 36 -3.76 20.06 5.46
C GLY A 36 -2.88 19.67 6.65
N ALA A 37 -3.39 18.79 7.51
CA ALA A 37 -2.69 18.32 8.72
C ALA A 37 -1.52 17.37 8.37
N PRO A 38 -0.44 17.33 9.17
CA PRO A 38 0.67 16.41 8.96
C PRO A 38 0.21 14.96 9.02
N VAL A 39 0.88 14.07 8.27
CA VAL A 39 0.62 12.63 8.27
C VAL A 39 1.69 11.91 9.10
N THR A 40 1.26 11.15 10.11
CA THR A 40 2.11 10.33 10.99
C THR A 40 1.91 8.84 10.75
N ASN A 41 0.79 8.43 10.14
CA ASN A 41 0.58 7.05 9.73
C ASN A 41 -0.37 6.95 8.52
N THR A 42 -0.28 5.83 7.82
CA THR A 42 -1.19 5.43 6.74
C THR A 42 -1.40 3.92 6.79
N GLU A 43 -2.61 3.46 6.52
CA GLU A 43 -2.93 2.03 6.38
C GLU A 43 -2.98 1.67 4.90
N LEU A 44 -2.24 0.63 4.52
CA LEU A 44 -2.32 0.03 3.20
C LEU A 44 -2.92 -1.37 3.30
N GLN A 45 -3.80 -1.71 2.37
CA GLN A 45 -4.26 -3.09 2.13
C GLN A 45 -3.50 -3.65 0.92
N LEU A 46 -3.02 -4.89 1.02
CA LEU A 46 -2.60 -5.66 -0.15
C LEU A 46 -3.82 -6.41 -0.71
N THR A 47 -4.08 -6.24 -2.00
CA THR A 47 -5.19 -6.89 -2.69
C THR A 47 -4.63 -7.74 -3.82
N ARG A 48 -5.10 -8.99 -3.94
CA ARG A 48 -4.86 -9.84 -5.10
C ARG A 48 -6.07 -9.75 -6.01
N GLU A 49 -5.83 -9.36 -7.24
CA GLU A 49 -6.87 -9.30 -8.27
C GLU A 49 -7.25 -10.72 -8.70
N THR A 50 -8.55 -10.98 -8.73
CA THR A 50 -9.10 -12.23 -9.25
C THR A 50 -9.75 -12.00 -10.61
N SER A 51 -10.29 -13.06 -11.20
CA SER A 51 -11.00 -12.90 -12.48
C SER A 51 -12.26 -12.06 -12.28
N TRP A 52 -12.75 -11.41 -13.34
CA TRP A 52 -13.88 -10.46 -13.30
C TRP A 52 -15.19 -11.00 -12.67
N TYR A 53 -15.34 -12.32 -12.53
CA TYR A 53 -16.50 -13.00 -11.95
C TYR A 53 -16.30 -13.40 -10.48
N GLU A 54 -15.13 -13.16 -9.90
CA GLU A 54 -14.79 -13.41 -8.51
C GLU A 54 -14.48 -12.09 -7.80
N PRO A 55 -14.72 -12.00 -6.48
CA PRO A 55 -14.26 -10.86 -5.71
C PRO A 55 -12.74 -10.91 -5.53
N ASP A 56 -12.10 -9.74 -5.53
CA ASP A 56 -10.67 -9.63 -5.22
C ASP A 56 -10.37 -10.10 -3.79
N GLU A 57 -9.20 -10.70 -3.60
CA GLU A 57 -8.79 -11.22 -2.30
C GLU A 57 -8.07 -10.15 -1.47
N ASN A 58 -8.53 -9.92 -0.25
CA ASN A 58 -7.78 -9.14 0.73
C ASN A 58 -6.64 -10.00 1.32
N ARG A 59 -5.41 -9.59 1.07
CA ARG A 59 -4.17 -10.28 1.49
C ARG A 59 -3.55 -9.71 2.76
N GLY A 60 -4.23 -8.76 3.40
CA GLY A 60 -3.84 -8.18 4.68
C GLY A 60 -3.81 -6.65 4.65
N ARG A 61 -3.83 -6.07 5.86
CA ARG A 61 -3.72 -4.63 6.07
C ARG A 61 -2.60 -4.33 7.05
N HIS A 62 -1.88 -3.25 6.82
CA HIS A 62 -0.85 -2.80 7.73
C HIS A 62 -0.80 -1.28 7.83
N THR A 63 -0.64 -0.78 9.06
CA THR A 63 -0.44 0.64 9.33
C THR A 63 1.06 0.95 9.32
N PHE A 64 1.48 1.72 8.33
CA PHE A 64 2.83 2.25 8.18
C PHE A 64 2.96 3.57 8.95
N TYR A 65 3.95 3.67 9.82
CA TYR A 65 4.24 4.87 10.59
C TYR A 65 5.24 5.77 9.85
N CYS A 66 4.87 7.02 9.60
CA CYS A 66 5.55 7.96 8.71
C CYS A 66 6.80 8.61 9.32
N SER A 67 7.63 7.88 10.06
CA SER A 67 8.75 8.43 10.84
C SER A 67 10.05 8.67 10.05
N ASN A 68 10.30 7.97 8.94
CA ASN A 68 11.33 8.25 7.93
C ASN A 68 11.22 7.26 6.76
N SER A 69 11.23 5.97 7.12
CA SER A 69 10.97 4.83 6.24
C SER A 69 10.15 3.82 7.03
N ALA A 70 9.09 3.29 6.44
CA ALA A 70 8.28 2.25 7.04
C ALA A 70 8.11 1.11 6.06
N SER A 71 8.26 -0.11 6.55
CA SER A 71 8.20 -1.27 5.69
C SER A 71 7.52 -2.45 6.35
N HIS A 72 6.87 -3.28 5.54
CA HIS A 72 6.15 -4.45 6.00
C HIS A 72 6.27 -5.60 5.01
N TYR A 73 6.43 -6.80 5.56
CA TYR A 73 6.38 -8.05 4.82
C TYR A 73 4.98 -8.62 4.93
N PHE A 74 4.31 -8.79 3.79
CA PHE A 74 3.03 -9.48 3.69
C PHE A 74 3.21 -11.00 3.61
N GLY A 75 4.46 -11.49 3.66
CA GLY A 75 4.81 -12.89 3.53
C GLY A 75 4.83 -13.34 2.07
N ASP A 76 5.06 -14.63 1.88
CA ASP A 76 4.96 -15.25 0.56
C ASP A 76 3.51 -15.24 0.07
N GLN A 77 3.30 -14.82 -1.18
CA GLN A 77 1.99 -14.65 -1.78
C GLN A 77 1.84 -15.63 -2.95
N PRO A 78 0.65 -16.20 -3.18
CA PRO A 78 0.44 -17.09 -4.32
C PRO A 78 0.64 -16.34 -5.64
N SER A 79 0.88 -17.05 -6.75
CA SER A 79 1.00 -16.38 -8.05
C SER A 79 -0.26 -15.60 -8.41
N GLY A 80 -0.13 -14.37 -8.90
CA GLY A 80 -1.26 -13.50 -9.22
C GLY A 80 -0.88 -12.06 -9.50
N SER A 81 -1.91 -11.25 -9.74
CA SER A 81 -1.78 -9.80 -9.89
C SER A 81 -2.16 -9.13 -8.58
N TYR A 82 -1.38 -8.14 -8.17
CA TYR A 82 -1.52 -7.47 -6.88
C TYR A 82 -1.46 -5.96 -7.04
N HIS A 83 -2.23 -5.26 -6.21
CA HIS A 83 -2.07 -3.83 -5.97
C HIS A 83 -2.19 -3.57 -4.46
N PHE A 84 -1.79 -2.37 -4.03
CA PHE A 84 -2.12 -1.89 -2.69
C PHE A 84 -3.09 -0.73 -2.74
N THR A 85 -3.98 -0.66 -1.76
CA THR A 85 -4.96 0.41 -1.60
C THR A 85 -4.68 1.18 -0.32
N VAL A 86 -4.70 2.52 -0.39
CA VAL A 86 -4.65 3.37 0.80
C VAL A 86 -6.02 3.34 1.49
N THR A 87 -6.18 2.56 2.56
CA THR A 87 -7.48 2.41 3.24
C THR A 87 -7.72 3.48 4.30
N LYS A 88 -6.66 3.92 4.99
CA LYS A 88 -6.73 5.00 5.98
C LYS A 88 -5.49 5.90 5.93
N ILE A 89 -5.68 7.16 6.29
CA ILE A 89 -4.60 8.11 6.56
C ILE A 89 -4.93 8.75 7.91
N GLN A 90 -3.97 8.79 8.84
CA GLN A 90 -4.22 9.28 10.20
C GLN A 90 -5.39 8.57 10.92
N GLY A 91 -5.57 7.27 10.66
CA GLY A 91 -6.70 6.49 11.17
C GLY A 91 -8.06 6.85 10.57
N SER A 92 -8.16 7.84 9.69
CA SER A 92 -9.38 8.26 9.02
C SER A 92 -9.49 7.68 7.61
N THR A 93 -10.73 7.41 7.17
CA THR A 93 -11.07 6.98 5.81
C THR A 93 -11.30 8.15 4.84
N SER A 94 -11.18 9.40 5.29
CA SER A 94 -11.32 10.59 4.44
C SER A 94 -10.66 11.84 5.06
N GLY A 95 -10.56 12.92 4.28
CA GLY A 95 -10.15 14.25 4.76
C GLY A 95 -8.65 14.52 4.83
N TYR A 96 -7.81 13.53 4.52
CA TYR A 96 -6.36 13.65 4.53
C TYR A 96 -5.75 13.38 3.15
N TYR A 97 -4.53 13.90 2.97
CA TYR A 97 -3.71 13.69 1.79
C TYR A 97 -2.42 12.99 2.19
N LEU A 98 -2.00 12.02 1.38
CA LEU A 98 -0.76 11.31 1.54
C LEU A 98 0.16 11.59 0.35
N LYS A 99 1.37 12.05 0.65
CA LYS A 99 2.49 12.09 -0.28
C LYS A 99 3.54 11.13 0.24
N VAL A 100 4.03 10.26 -0.62
CA VAL A 100 5.15 9.36 -0.33
C VAL A 100 6.19 9.56 -1.42
N ASN A 101 7.39 9.95 -1.03
CA ASN A 101 8.48 10.24 -1.96
C ASN A 101 8.87 9.00 -2.77
N SER A 102 9.00 7.84 -2.12
CA SER A 102 9.31 6.58 -2.79
C SER A 102 8.50 5.43 -2.23
N VAL A 103 8.03 4.57 -3.13
CA VAL A 103 7.38 3.30 -2.81
C VAL A 103 8.18 2.20 -3.48
N TYR A 104 8.63 1.24 -2.68
CA TYR A 104 9.32 0.07 -3.17
C TYR A 104 8.50 -1.16 -2.87
N THR A 105 8.22 -1.95 -3.91
CA THR A 105 7.57 -3.25 -3.79
C THR A 105 8.57 -4.31 -4.24
N ARG A 106 8.77 -5.34 -3.41
CA ARG A 106 9.48 -6.57 -3.78
C ARG A 106 8.50 -7.72 -3.71
N TYR A 107 8.56 -8.59 -4.70
CA TYR A 107 7.70 -9.75 -4.95
C TYR A 107 8.47 -10.67 -5.88
#